data_AF-A0A5D2JR94-F1
#
_entry.id   AF-A0A5D2JR94-F1
#
_cell.length_a   1.000
_cell.length_b   1.000
_cell.length_c   1.000
_cell.angle_alpha   90.00
_cell.angle_beta   90.00
_cell.angle_gamma   90.00
#
_symmetry.space_group_name_H-M   'P 1'
#
loop_
_entity.id
_entity.type
_entity.pdbx_description
1 polymer ?
#
loop_
_entity_poly.entity_id
_entity_poly.type
_entity_poly.pdbx_seq_one_letter_code
_entity_poly.pdbx_strand_id
1 'polypeptide(L)'
;MIKFSLLFYIFAILLILTTSAKVNGAQCEAELGICDDKCDSTCEASKNGKGKCEKLSPNEVGTCKCLYECGSNTDGNGKSRPENKKCSVGIGPCSVKCNDICCRFKCAFKYPGPLEGTGMCLNIIGLPSTNECICYFNC
;
A
#
# COMPACT_ATOMS: atom_id res chain seq x y z
N MET A 1 -14.80 57.12 -2.25
CA MET A 1 -13.59 56.27 -2.26
C MET A 1 -13.84 54.92 -1.55
N ILE A 2 -14.90 54.19 -1.90
CA ILE A 2 -15.30 52.92 -1.21
C ILE A 2 -15.27 51.72 -2.18
N LYS A 3 -15.38 51.94 -3.49
CA LYS A 3 -15.41 50.88 -4.52
C LYS A 3 -14.09 50.11 -4.66
N PHE A 4 -12.94 50.77 -4.49
CA PHE A 4 -11.64 50.11 -4.59
C PHE A 4 -11.42 49.11 -3.45
N SER A 5 -11.87 49.42 -2.23
CA SER A 5 -11.70 48.55 -1.06
C SER A 5 -12.44 47.21 -1.21
N LEU A 6 -13.64 47.23 -1.79
CA LEU A 6 -14.42 46.02 -2.11
C LEU A 6 -13.75 45.14 -3.18
N LEU A 7 -13.16 45.77 -4.21
CA LEU A 7 -12.41 45.07 -5.26
C LEU A 7 -11.16 44.37 -4.70
N PHE A 8 -10.42 45.02 -3.81
CA PHE A 8 -9.29 44.40 -3.11
C PHE A 8 -9.74 43.22 -2.25
N TYR A 9 -10.90 43.33 -1.59
CA TYR A 9 -11.44 42.26 -0.76
C TYR A 9 -11.84 41.02 -1.58
N ILE A 10 -12.47 41.22 -2.74
CA ILE A 10 -12.84 40.13 -3.65
C ILE A 10 -11.59 39.45 -4.21
N PHE A 11 -10.58 40.22 -4.60
CA PHE A 11 -9.31 39.68 -5.11
C PHE A 11 -8.55 38.88 -4.05
N ALA A 12 -8.56 39.34 -2.80
CA ALA A 12 -7.97 38.62 -1.67
C ALA A 12 -8.66 37.27 -1.41
N ILE A 13 -10.00 37.21 -1.49
CA ILE A 13 -10.76 35.96 -1.34
C ILE A 13 -10.46 34.96 -2.46
N LEU A 14 -10.35 35.44 -3.71
CA LEU A 14 -9.98 34.62 -4.86
C LEU A 14 -8.57 34.02 -4.73
N LEU A 15 -7.60 34.79 -4.21
CA LEU A 15 -6.24 34.29 -3.96
C LEU A 15 -6.23 33.14 -2.94
N ILE A 16 -7.03 33.24 -1.87
CA ILE A 16 -7.12 32.21 -0.82
C ILE A 16 -7.75 30.92 -1.36
N LEU A 17 -8.71 31.01 -2.29
CA LEU A 17 -9.35 29.82 -2.88
C LEU A 17 -8.43 29.07 -3.87
N THR A 18 -7.42 29.73 -4.43
CA THR A 18 -6.47 29.11 -5.37
C THR A 18 -5.25 28.47 -4.70
N THR A 19 -5.10 28.60 -3.38
CA THR A 19 -4.06 27.85 -2.68
C THR A 19 -4.50 26.38 -2.60
N SER A 20 -4.17 25.61 -3.63
CA SER A 20 -4.18 24.16 -3.59
C SER A 20 -3.37 23.75 -2.36
N ALA A 21 -4.05 23.31 -1.30
CA ALA A 21 -3.38 22.76 -0.15
C ALA A 21 -2.56 21.57 -0.64
N LYS A 22 -1.23 21.75 -0.74
CA LYS A 22 -0.30 20.67 -1.01
C LYS A 22 -0.35 19.77 0.23
N VAL A 23 -1.21 18.75 0.17
CA VAL A 23 -1.20 17.66 1.14
C VAL A 23 0.19 17.02 1.02
N ASN A 24 1.08 17.29 1.98
CA ASN A 24 2.35 16.58 2.06
C ASN A 24 2.02 15.14 2.47
N GLY A 25 1.74 14.28 1.48
CA GLY A 25 1.80 12.84 1.66
C GLY A 25 3.20 12.46 2.14
N ALA A 26 3.31 11.46 3.01
CA ALA A 26 4.61 10.93 3.39
C ALA A 26 5.36 10.51 2.11
N GLN A 27 6.59 10.96 1.94
CA GLN A 27 7.40 10.65 0.77
C GLN A 27 8.24 9.40 1.06
N CYS A 28 8.13 8.40 0.19
CA CYS A 28 8.88 7.15 0.26
C CYS A 28 9.99 7.13 -0.79
N GLU A 29 11.06 6.40 -0.48
CA GLU A 29 12.21 6.21 -1.35
C GLU A 29 12.49 4.71 -1.54
N ALA A 30 12.82 4.30 -2.77
CA ALA A 30 13.28 2.96 -3.08
C ALA A 30 14.47 3.01 -4.05
N GLU A 31 15.48 2.17 -3.82
CA GLU A 31 16.61 2.00 -4.73
C GLU A 31 16.31 0.88 -5.74
N LEU A 32 16.40 1.20 -7.03
CA LEU A 32 16.11 0.26 -8.14
C LEU A 32 17.38 -0.37 -8.74
N GLY A 33 18.56 0.00 -8.25
CA GLY A 33 19.86 -0.51 -8.74
C GLY A 33 20.62 0.53 -9.55
N ILE A 34 21.31 0.08 -10.61
CA ILE A 34 22.16 0.95 -11.45
C ILE A 34 21.31 2.01 -12.17
N CYS A 35 21.77 3.26 -12.14
CA CYS A 35 21.20 4.34 -12.92
C CYS A 35 21.45 4.12 -14.41
N ASP A 36 20.36 4.08 -15.16
CA ASP A 36 20.34 4.16 -16.62
C ASP A 36 19.31 5.21 -17.09
N ASP A 37 19.17 5.35 -18.40
CA ASP A 37 18.20 6.24 -19.05
C ASP A 37 16.73 5.86 -18.78
N LYS A 38 16.47 4.67 -18.24
CA LYS A 38 15.14 4.15 -17.92
C LYS A 38 14.78 4.29 -16.45
N CYS A 39 15.64 4.87 -15.62
CA CYS A 39 15.40 5.05 -14.19
C CYS A 39 14.05 5.74 -13.89
N ASP A 40 13.76 6.83 -14.60
CA ASP A 40 12.53 7.61 -14.39
C ASP A 40 11.28 6.86 -14.87
N SER A 41 11.29 6.36 -16.11
CA SER A 41 10.16 5.62 -16.67
C SER A 41 9.87 4.32 -15.92
N THR A 42 10.88 3.65 -15.38
CA THR A 42 10.73 2.45 -14.54
C THR A 42 10.09 2.81 -13.18
N CYS A 43 10.50 3.93 -12.59
CA CYS A 43 9.92 4.41 -11.34
C CYS A 43 8.45 4.86 -11.52
N GLU A 44 8.15 5.55 -12.62
CA GLU A 44 6.79 5.92 -13.01
C GLU A 44 5.90 4.67 -13.19
N ALA A 45 6.37 3.68 -13.94
CA ALA A 45 5.61 2.44 -14.18
C ALA A 45 5.41 1.56 -12.92
N SER A 46 6.38 1.56 -11.99
CA SER A 46 6.37 0.67 -10.82
C SER A 46 5.60 1.26 -9.62
N LYS A 47 5.79 2.56 -9.36
CA LYS A 47 5.33 3.22 -8.13
C LYS A 47 4.56 4.52 -8.39
N ASN A 48 4.31 4.88 -9.65
CA ASN A 48 3.82 6.22 -10.02
C ASN A 48 4.70 7.33 -9.41
N GLY A 49 6.01 7.05 -9.32
CA GLY A 49 7.01 7.92 -8.70
C GLY A 49 7.88 8.64 -9.72
N LYS A 50 8.88 9.36 -9.22
CA LYS A 50 9.92 10.02 -10.02
C LYS A 50 11.27 9.37 -9.76
N GLY A 51 11.95 8.96 -10.82
CA GLY A 51 13.29 8.40 -10.76
C GLY A 51 14.34 9.50 -10.76
N LYS A 52 15.36 9.35 -9.93
CA LYS A 52 16.53 10.22 -9.87
C LYS A 52 17.78 9.37 -9.76
N CYS A 53 18.74 9.66 -10.62
CA CYS A 53 20.07 9.09 -10.49
C CYS A 53 20.88 9.85 -9.46
N GLU A 54 21.29 9.16 -8.40
CA GLU A 54 22.18 9.69 -7.38
C GLU A 54 23.57 9.08 -7.55
N LYS A 55 24.59 9.94 -7.61
CA LYS A 55 26.00 9.55 -7.63
C LYS A 55 26.62 9.98 -6.31
N LEU A 56 27.22 9.05 -5.59
CA LEU A 56 27.97 9.36 -4.36
C LEU A 56 29.30 10.07 -4.69
N SER A 57 29.85 9.83 -5.89
CA SER A 57 31.07 10.45 -6.39
C SER A 57 31.03 10.60 -7.92
N PRO A 58 31.74 11.57 -8.54
CA PRO A 58 31.72 11.81 -9.99
C PRO A 58 32.09 10.58 -10.84
N ASN A 59 32.88 9.67 -10.28
CA ASN A 59 33.43 8.49 -10.96
C ASN A 59 32.71 7.18 -10.61
N GLU A 60 31.65 7.23 -9.79
CA GLU A 60 30.88 6.03 -9.45
C GLU A 60 29.67 5.84 -10.36
N VAL A 61 29.32 4.57 -10.53
CA VAL A 61 28.07 4.18 -11.17
C VAL A 61 26.93 4.71 -10.29
N GLY A 62 26.09 5.57 -10.85
CA GLY A 62 24.97 6.13 -10.10
C GLY A 62 23.96 5.06 -9.72
N THR A 63 23.23 5.27 -8.63
CA THR A 63 22.11 4.45 -8.21
C THR A 63 20.81 5.14 -8.62
N CYS A 64 19.87 4.39 -9.18
CA CYS A 64 18.52 4.87 -9.46
C CYS A 64 17.70 4.87 -8.17
N LYS A 65 17.32 6.05 -7.70
CA LYS A 65 16.41 6.27 -6.58
C LYS A 65 15.03 6.66 -7.09
N CYS A 66 14.01 5.97 -6.61
CA CYS A 66 12.62 6.22 -6.94
C CYS A 66 11.94 6.91 -5.76
N LEU A 67 11.55 8.17 -5.95
CA LEU A 67 10.78 8.95 -4.99
C LEU A 67 9.30 8.86 -5.35
N TYR A 68 8.49 8.30 -4.46
CA TYR A 68 7.06 8.14 -4.66
C TYR A 68 6.32 8.57 -3.40
N GLU A 69 5.05 8.94 -3.54
CA GLU A 69 4.22 9.10 -2.37
C GLU A 69 4.12 7.72 -1.70
N CYS A 70 4.55 7.61 -0.44
CA CYS A 70 4.21 6.45 0.37
C CYS A 70 2.72 6.27 0.22
N GLY A 71 2.26 5.05 -0.05
CA GLY A 71 0.83 4.80 -0.17
C GLY A 71 0.12 5.24 1.11
N SER A 72 -0.37 6.49 1.17
CA SER A 72 -1.72 6.68 1.66
C SER A 72 -2.54 5.88 0.68
N ASN A 73 -3.21 4.84 1.16
CA ASN A 73 -4.02 3.94 0.35
C ASN A 73 -4.92 4.75 -0.58
N THR A 74 -4.49 5.17 -1.76
CA THR A 74 -5.25 6.02 -2.68
C THR A 74 -4.89 5.57 -4.07
N ASP A 75 -5.81 4.85 -4.70
CA ASP A 75 -5.72 4.58 -6.13
C ASP A 75 -5.66 5.92 -6.89
N GLY A 76 -5.11 5.94 -8.11
CA GLY A 76 -4.85 7.13 -8.94
C GLY A 76 -6.07 7.99 -9.33
N ASN A 77 -7.18 7.86 -8.61
CA ASN A 77 -8.41 8.64 -8.69
C ASN A 77 -8.75 9.35 -7.35
N GLY A 78 -7.81 9.42 -6.39
CA GLY A 78 -8.00 10.11 -5.10
C GLY A 78 -9.01 9.42 -4.16
N LYS A 79 -9.48 8.21 -4.50
CA LYS A 79 -10.29 7.39 -3.60
C LYS A 79 -9.38 6.53 -2.76
N SER A 80 -9.58 6.58 -1.45
CA SER A 80 -8.80 5.75 -0.57
C SER A 80 -9.08 4.27 -0.91
N ARG A 81 -8.07 3.51 -1.35
CA ARG A 81 -8.22 2.06 -1.51
C ARG A 81 -8.56 1.54 -0.12
N PRO A 82 -9.68 0.82 0.07
CA PRO A 82 -9.93 0.21 1.37
C PRO A 82 -8.70 -0.64 1.68
N GLU A 83 -8.01 -0.33 2.77
CA GLU A 83 -7.04 -1.26 3.34
C GLU A 83 -7.80 -2.57 3.49
N ASN A 84 -7.38 -3.59 2.75
CA ASN A 84 -8.00 -4.90 2.88
C ASN A 84 -7.67 -5.39 4.29
N LYS A 85 -8.58 -5.10 5.24
CA LYS A 85 -8.71 -5.70 6.57
C LYS A 85 -8.21 -7.13 6.52
N LYS A 86 -7.12 -7.52 7.18
CA LYS A 86 -6.83 -8.96 7.30
C LYS A 86 -7.50 -9.47 8.58
N CYS A 87 -8.46 -10.37 8.41
CA CYS A 87 -9.11 -11.07 9.50
C CYS A 87 -8.56 -12.49 9.63
N SER A 88 -8.58 -13.02 10.86
CA SER A 88 -8.27 -14.43 11.14
C SER A 88 -9.39 -15.07 11.95
N VAL A 89 -9.64 -16.35 11.69
CA VAL A 89 -10.61 -17.14 12.47
C VAL A 89 -10.23 -18.61 12.48
N GLY A 90 -10.36 -19.22 13.66
CA GLY A 90 -10.27 -20.66 13.82
C GLY A 90 -11.55 -21.35 13.39
N ILE A 91 -11.44 -22.37 12.53
CA ILE A 91 -12.59 -23.16 12.06
C ILE A 91 -12.57 -24.60 12.57
N GLY A 92 -11.71 -24.88 13.57
CA GLY A 92 -11.50 -26.21 14.11
C GLY A 92 -10.69 -27.11 13.16
N PRO A 93 -10.48 -28.39 13.52
CA PRO A 93 -9.70 -29.30 12.70
C PRO A 93 -10.46 -29.67 11.41
N CYS A 94 -9.71 -30.11 10.42
CA CYS A 94 -10.28 -30.65 9.19
C CYS A 94 -11.02 -31.98 9.38
N SER A 95 -10.48 -32.83 10.27
CA SER A 95 -10.98 -34.15 10.66
C SER A 95 -10.53 -34.42 12.11
N VAL A 96 -9.99 -35.60 12.43
CA VAL A 96 -9.39 -35.91 13.75
C VAL A 96 -8.15 -35.05 14.03
N LYS A 97 -7.40 -34.67 12.98
CA LYS A 97 -6.27 -33.73 13.03
C LYS A 97 -6.42 -32.69 11.93
N CYS A 98 -5.73 -31.56 12.06
CA CYS A 98 -5.60 -30.60 10.96
C CYS A 98 -4.56 -31.11 9.97
N ASN A 99 -4.85 -30.83 8.71
CA ASN A 99 -3.96 -31.08 7.58
C ASN A 99 -3.95 -29.78 6.75
N ASP A 100 -2.77 -29.23 6.46
CA ASP A 100 -2.65 -27.91 5.83
C ASP A 100 -3.32 -27.84 4.46
N ILE A 101 -3.26 -28.93 3.68
CA ILE A 101 -3.92 -29.00 2.37
C ILE A 101 -5.42 -28.84 2.55
N CYS A 102 -6.03 -29.64 3.43
CA CYS A 102 -7.44 -29.50 3.73
C CYS A 102 -7.79 -28.12 4.32
N CYS A 103 -6.97 -27.59 5.23
CA CYS A 103 -7.21 -26.32 5.87
C CYS A 103 -7.24 -25.18 4.84
N ARG A 104 -6.25 -25.15 3.94
CA ARG A 104 -6.21 -24.21 2.83
C ARG A 104 -7.43 -24.35 1.92
N PHE A 105 -7.82 -25.57 1.55
CA PHE A 105 -9.02 -25.80 0.73
C PHE A 105 -10.30 -25.32 1.42
N LYS A 106 -10.49 -25.62 2.72
CA LYS A 106 -11.66 -25.16 3.48
C LYS A 106 -11.69 -23.64 3.62
N CYS A 107 -10.54 -22.99 3.86
CA CYS A 107 -10.47 -21.55 3.96
C CYS A 107 -10.70 -20.85 2.63
N ALA A 108 -10.13 -21.37 1.53
CA ALA A 108 -10.39 -20.86 0.18
C ALA A 108 -11.85 -21.06 -0.22
N PHE A 109 -12.47 -22.16 0.18
CA PHE A 109 -13.89 -22.42 -0.05
C PHE A 109 -14.80 -21.51 0.79
N LYS A 110 -14.44 -21.27 2.06
CA LYS A 110 -15.23 -20.44 2.98
C LYS A 110 -15.11 -18.95 2.69
N TYR A 111 -13.95 -18.51 2.21
CA TYR A 111 -13.66 -17.11 1.89
C TYR A 111 -13.13 -16.98 0.44
N PRO A 112 -13.98 -17.22 -0.58
CA PRO A 112 -13.55 -17.23 -1.97
C PRO A 112 -13.40 -15.82 -2.56
N GLY A 113 -12.83 -15.76 -3.77
CA GLY A 113 -12.78 -14.55 -4.58
C GLY A 113 -12.03 -13.39 -3.90
N PRO A 114 -12.64 -12.21 -3.76
CA PRO A 114 -11.95 -11.01 -3.24
C PRO A 114 -11.57 -11.13 -1.76
N LEU A 115 -12.14 -12.11 -1.03
CA LEU A 115 -11.74 -12.39 0.35
C LEU A 115 -10.38 -13.12 0.41
N GLU A 116 -9.91 -13.72 -0.69
CA GLU A 116 -8.60 -14.37 -0.81
C GLU A 116 -8.26 -15.30 0.37
N GLY A 117 -9.23 -16.11 0.78
CA GLY A 117 -9.10 -17.03 1.90
C GLY A 117 -7.96 -18.01 1.77
N THR A 118 -7.05 -18.01 2.75
CA THR A 118 -5.99 -19.01 2.88
C THR A 118 -5.99 -19.58 4.29
N GLY A 119 -5.46 -20.79 4.45
CA GLY A 119 -5.51 -21.52 5.71
C GLY A 119 -4.22 -22.25 6.02
N MET A 120 -3.91 -22.36 7.31
CA MET A 120 -2.85 -23.21 7.83
C MET A 120 -3.23 -23.81 9.19
N CYS A 121 -2.63 -24.94 9.51
CA CYS A 121 -2.78 -25.59 10.79
C CYS A 121 -1.87 -24.95 11.83
N LEU A 122 -2.46 -24.48 12.94
CA LEU A 122 -1.70 -23.97 14.07
C LEU A 122 -1.30 -25.13 14.98
N ASN A 123 0.00 -25.30 15.20
CA ASN A 123 0.56 -26.22 16.18
C ASN A 123 1.17 -25.42 17.33
N ILE A 124 0.43 -25.34 18.45
CA ILE A 124 0.93 -24.68 19.67
C ILE A 124 1.71 -25.72 20.48
N ILE A 125 3.02 -25.52 20.63
CA ILE A 125 3.89 -26.37 21.44
C ILE A 125 3.45 -26.26 22.91
N GLY A 126 3.14 -27.39 23.55
CA GLY A 126 2.80 -27.46 24.98
C GLY A 126 1.30 -27.56 25.31
N LEU A 127 0.40 -27.44 24.32
CA LEU A 127 -1.01 -27.80 24.49
C LEU A 127 -1.29 -29.15 23.79
N PRO A 128 -2.14 -30.04 24.35
CA PRO A 128 -2.55 -31.25 23.66
C PRO A 128 -3.20 -30.82 22.35
N SER A 129 -2.57 -31.19 21.25
CA SER A 129 -2.73 -30.60 19.93
C SER A 129 -4.13 -30.79 19.36
N THR A 130 -5.05 -29.88 19.71
CA THR A 130 -6.17 -29.52 18.87
C THR A 130 -5.58 -28.74 17.71
N ASN A 131 -5.04 -29.49 16.76
CA ASN A 131 -4.58 -29.01 15.47
C ASN A 131 -5.70 -28.15 14.87
N GLU A 132 -5.62 -26.85 15.02
CA GLU A 132 -6.68 -25.92 14.66
C GLU A 132 -6.39 -25.36 13.28
N CYS A 133 -7.38 -25.40 12.38
CA CYS A 133 -7.27 -24.70 11.11
C CYS A 133 -7.60 -23.23 11.32
N ILE A 134 -6.63 -22.35 11.07
CA ILE A 134 -6.82 -20.90 11.09
C ILE A 134 -6.93 -20.43 9.64
N CYS A 135 -8.02 -19.72 9.34
CA CYS A 135 -8.20 -19.03 8.06
C CYS A 135 -7.78 -17.56 8.18
N TYR A 136 -7.10 -17.07 7.17
CA TYR A 136 -6.77 -15.66 6.96
C TYR A 136 -7.47 -15.18 5.68
N PHE A 137 -8.14 -14.03 5.73
CA PHE A 137 -8.93 -13.50 4.62
C PHE A 137 -9.06 -11.98 4.68
N ASN A 138 -9.41 -11.35 3.56
CA ASN A 138 -9.75 -9.93 3.49
C ASN A 138 -11.12 -9.68 4.15
N CYS A 139 -11.23 -8.60 4.91
CA CYS A 139 -12.36 -8.02 5.63
C CYS A 139 -12.08 -6.51 5.76
#